data_AF-A0A2D7UZ45-F1
#
_entry.id   AF-A0A2D7UZ45-F1
#
_cell.length_a   1.000
_cell.length_b   1.000
_cell.length_c   1.000
_cell.angle_alpha   90.00
_cell.angle_beta   90.00
_cell.angle_gamma   90.00
#
_symmetry.space_group_name_H-M   'P 1'
#
loop_
_entity.id
_entity.type
_entity.pdbx_description
1 polymer ?
#
loop_
_entity_poly.entity_id
_entity_poly.type
_entity_poly.pdbx_seq_one_letter_code
_entity_poly.pdbx_strand_id
1 'polypeptide(L)'
;MLVWAALFGIVSIGLFWYARHQPFPEHGNLAASLYLFTSLILFIAISSPRETSPTVPPILAVVLGGWFTIIGGYHMGRTQRDVIVAPFSGIILVSGLFGLVTRDWTEQTSTEQIGNFVIASIFVLLVIYLLFRGLVVGIQGITWSQSGLRQLERGLIHGPHGAISHFERSWDMEDPALNAMSHAALALIHRSFNQEEYENHLKRLERFGGWDSVDPSWIEAINSRLKNHETLDLSEE
;
A
#
# COMPACT_ATOMS: atom_id res chain seq x y z
N MET A 1 -23.17 -0.81 -18.54
CA MET A 1 -21.86 -1.48 -18.68
C MET A 1 -20.68 -0.51 -18.68
N LEU A 2 -20.66 0.50 -19.56
CA LEU A 2 -19.56 1.48 -19.64
C LEU A 2 -19.16 2.08 -18.27
N VAL A 3 -20.15 2.52 -17.47
CA VAL A 3 -19.91 3.09 -16.13
C VAL A 3 -19.12 2.13 -15.23
N TRP A 4 -19.44 0.84 -15.26
CA TRP A 4 -18.73 -0.17 -14.45
C TRP A 4 -17.32 -0.40 -14.97
N ALA A 5 -17.14 -0.55 -16.28
CA ALA A 5 -15.81 -0.67 -16.88
C ALA A 5 -14.93 0.54 -16.51
N ALA A 6 -15.48 1.76 -16.60
CA ALA A 6 -14.79 2.99 -16.21
C ALA A 6 -14.46 3.02 -14.71
N LEU A 7 -15.40 2.63 -13.84
CA LEU A 7 -15.17 2.57 -12.39
C LEU A 7 -13.99 1.66 -12.03
N PHE A 8 -13.99 0.42 -12.51
CA PHE A 8 -12.89 -0.52 -12.30
C PHE A 8 -11.57 -0.01 -12.88
N GLY A 9 -11.62 0.63 -14.06
CA GLY A 9 -10.44 1.20 -14.72
C GLY A 9 -9.83 2.36 -13.95
N ILE A 10 -10.65 3.31 -13.49
CA ILE A 10 -10.20 4.48 -12.71
C ILE A 10 -9.61 4.04 -11.37
N VAL A 11 -10.28 3.13 -10.66
CA VAL A 11 -9.76 2.58 -9.39
C VAL A 11 -8.44 1.84 -9.61
N SER A 12 -8.34 1.06 -10.69
CA SER A 12 -7.10 0.37 -11.05
C SER A 12 -5.95 1.35 -11.32
N ILE A 13 -6.18 2.41 -12.11
CA ILE A 13 -5.17 3.45 -12.38
C ILE A 13 -4.74 4.12 -11.08
N GLY A 14 -5.71 4.48 -10.22
CA GLY A 14 -5.44 5.05 -8.90
C GLY A 14 -4.56 4.15 -8.04
N LEU A 15 -4.86 2.85 -7.98
CA LEU A 15 -4.05 1.88 -7.25
C LEU A 15 -2.64 1.75 -7.82
N PHE A 16 -2.46 1.65 -9.14
CA PHE A 16 -1.11 1.61 -9.73
C PHE A 16 -0.30 2.86 -9.41
N TRP A 17 -0.95 4.03 -9.39
CA TRP A 17 -0.27 5.29 -9.08
C TRP A 17 0.14 5.37 -7.61
N TYR A 18 -0.76 5.03 -6.69
CA TYR A 18 -0.47 5.03 -5.25
C TYR A 18 0.48 3.91 -4.82
N ALA A 19 0.42 2.74 -5.46
CA ALA A 19 1.29 1.61 -5.13
C ALA A 19 2.78 1.95 -5.28
N ARG A 20 3.15 2.80 -6.24
CA ARG A 20 4.54 3.25 -6.44
C ARG A 20 5.11 4.03 -5.24
N HIS A 21 4.24 4.58 -4.40
CA HIS A 21 4.61 5.34 -3.22
C HIS A 21 4.54 4.50 -1.94
N GLN A 22 4.21 3.20 -2.04
CA GLN A 22 4.19 2.27 -0.92
C GLN A 22 5.56 1.57 -0.78
N PRO A 23 5.98 1.22 0.45
CA PRO A 23 7.19 0.44 0.67
C PRO A 23 7.12 -0.95 0.02
N PHE A 24 5.93 -1.56 0.02
CA PHE A 24 5.66 -2.87 -0.59
C PHE A 24 4.60 -2.73 -1.70
N PRO A 25 5.01 -2.35 -2.93
CA PRO A 25 4.08 -2.06 -4.03
C PRO A 25 3.34 -3.30 -4.56
N GLU A 26 3.78 -4.51 -4.22
CA GLU A 26 3.29 -5.75 -4.81
C GLU A 26 1.80 -6.00 -4.53
N HIS A 27 1.33 -5.66 -3.33
CA HIS A 27 -0.05 -5.86 -2.93
C HIS A 27 -1.01 -4.94 -3.71
N GLY A 28 -0.67 -3.64 -3.78
CA GLY A 28 -1.40 -2.67 -4.59
C GLY A 28 -1.43 -3.02 -6.07
N ASN A 29 -0.28 -3.42 -6.64
CA ASN A 29 -0.17 -3.79 -8.06
C ASN A 29 -0.99 -5.04 -8.41
N LEU A 30 -1.06 -6.03 -7.51
CA LEU A 30 -1.87 -7.24 -7.73
C LEU A 30 -3.36 -6.89 -7.81
N ALA A 31 -3.87 -6.11 -6.84
CA ALA A 31 -5.26 -5.66 -6.83
C ALA A 31 -5.57 -4.80 -8.06
N ALA A 32 -4.68 -3.84 -8.39
CA ALA A 32 -4.81 -2.97 -9.56
C ALA A 32 -4.90 -3.77 -10.86
N SER A 33 -4.05 -4.79 -11.02
CA SER A 33 -4.02 -5.65 -12.21
C SER A 33 -5.33 -6.43 -12.38
N LEU A 34 -5.88 -6.97 -11.30
CA LEU A 34 -7.14 -7.71 -11.36
C LEU A 34 -8.33 -6.78 -11.70
N TYR A 35 -8.35 -5.56 -11.14
CA TYR A 35 -9.36 -4.58 -11.51
C TYR A 35 -9.23 -4.09 -12.94
N LEU A 36 -8.00 -3.92 -13.45
CA LEU A 36 -7.77 -3.59 -14.86
C LEU A 36 -8.29 -4.70 -15.77
N PHE A 37 -7.94 -5.95 -15.45
CA PHE A 37 -8.42 -7.12 -16.20
C PHE A 37 -9.95 -7.20 -16.21
N THR A 38 -10.58 -6.96 -15.06
CA THR A 38 -12.05 -6.92 -14.94
C THR A 38 -12.64 -5.76 -15.77
N SER A 39 -12.04 -4.58 -15.73
CA SER A 39 -12.43 -3.41 -16.54
C SER A 39 -12.39 -3.74 -18.04
N LEU A 40 -11.31 -4.38 -18.51
CA LEU A 40 -11.15 -4.78 -19.91
C LEU A 40 -12.19 -5.81 -20.34
N ILE A 41 -12.48 -6.83 -19.52
CA ILE A 41 -13.54 -7.81 -19.81
C ILE A 41 -14.89 -7.11 -19.93
N LEU A 42 -15.23 -6.24 -18.97
CA LEU A 42 -16.50 -5.49 -18.99
C LEU A 42 -16.59 -4.55 -20.19
N PHE A 43 -15.46 -3.97 -20.61
CA PHE A 43 -15.39 -3.13 -21.80
C PHE A 43 -15.65 -3.94 -23.08
N ILE A 44 -15.02 -5.10 -23.22
CA ILE A 44 -15.27 -6.01 -24.36
C ILE A 44 -16.73 -6.47 -24.37
N ALA A 45 -17.32 -6.76 -23.21
CA ALA A 45 -18.71 -7.19 -23.07
C ALA A 45 -19.73 -6.17 -23.60
N ILE A 46 -19.36 -4.88 -23.74
CA ILE A 46 -20.22 -3.85 -24.35
C ILE A 46 -20.51 -4.17 -25.82
N SER A 47 -19.55 -4.77 -26.53
CA SER A 47 -19.69 -5.11 -27.96
C SER A 47 -20.22 -6.54 -28.18
N SER A 48 -20.67 -7.21 -27.13
CA SER A 48 -21.20 -8.57 -27.22
C SER A 48 -22.52 -8.59 -27.99
N PRO A 49 -22.74 -9.56 -28.90
CA PRO A 49 -24.03 -9.74 -29.58
C PRO A 49 -25.19 -10.06 -28.64
N ARG A 50 -24.89 -10.59 -27.44
CA ARG A 50 -25.87 -10.86 -26.39
C ARG A 50 -25.70 -9.84 -25.28
N GLU A 51 -26.81 -9.23 -24.88
CA GLU A 51 -26.83 -8.31 -23.75
C GLU A 51 -26.42 -9.05 -22.47
N THR A 52 -25.44 -8.48 -21.78
CA THR A 52 -25.00 -8.99 -20.48
C THR A 52 -25.94 -8.49 -19.41
N SER A 53 -26.36 -9.37 -18.49
CA SER A 53 -27.27 -9.00 -17.40
C SER A 53 -26.75 -7.79 -16.61
N PRO A 54 -27.60 -6.79 -16.30
CA PRO A 54 -27.20 -5.63 -15.51
C PRO A 54 -26.78 -5.98 -14.07
N THR A 55 -27.10 -7.18 -13.57
CA THR A 55 -26.67 -7.65 -12.24
C THR A 55 -25.22 -8.11 -12.18
N VAL A 56 -24.61 -8.48 -13.31
CA VAL A 56 -23.27 -9.08 -13.34
C VAL A 56 -22.19 -8.13 -12.81
N PRO A 57 -22.08 -6.87 -13.27
CA PRO A 57 -21.02 -5.97 -12.77
C PRO A 57 -21.15 -5.62 -11.28
N PRO A 58 -22.34 -5.30 -10.73
CA PRO A 58 -22.50 -5.13 -9.29
C PRO A 58 -22.06 -6.34 -8.47
N ILE A 59 -22.39 -7.57 -8.91
CA ILE A 59 -21.96 -8.80 -8.23
C ILE A 59 -20.43 -8.93 -8.26
N LEU A 60 -19.80 -8.71 -9.41
CA LEU A 60 -18.33 -8.73 -9.51
C LEU A 60 -17.68 -7.69 -8.60
N ALA A 61 -18.25 -6.49 -8.51
CA ALA A 61 -17.78 -5.43 -7.64
C ALA A 61 -17.89 -5.80 -6.16
N VAL A 62 -19.01 -6.41 -5.73
CA VAL A 62 -19.15 -6.89 -4.35
C VAL A 62 -18.16 -8.01 -4.04
N VAL A 63 -18.00 -8.99 -4.92
CA VAL A 63 -17.11 -10.15 -4.69
C VAL A 63 -15.64 -9.70 -4.65
N LEU A 64 -15.18 -9.02 -5.71
CA LEU A 64 -13.78 -8.60 -5.79
C LEU A 64 -13.47 -7.48 -4.80
N GLY A 65 -14.32 -6.45 -4.74
CA GLY A 65 -14.16 -5.35 -3.80
C GLY A 65 -14.18 -5.83 -2.35
N GLY A 66 -15.11 -6.75 -2.00
CA GLY A 66 -15.19 -7.35 -0.67
C GLY A 66 -13.94 -8.15 -0.31
N TRP A 67 -13.49 -9.03 -1.21
CA TRP A 67 -12.30 -9.86 -1.02
C TRP A 67 -11.04 -9.01 -0.75
N PHE A 68 -10.77 -8.02 -1.61
CA PHE A 68 -9.60 -7.16 -1.43
C PHE A 68 -9.76 -6.16 -0.29
N THR A 69 -10.98 -5.75 0.08
CA THR A 69 -11.20 -4.92 1.28
C THR A 69 -10.79 -5.67 2.54
N ILE A 70 -11.13 -6.97 2.64
CA ILE A 70 -10.74 -7.82 3.78
C ILE A 70 -9.22 -8.03 3.80
N ILE A 71 -8.63 -8.43 2.67
CA ILE A 71 -7.18 -8.66 2.57
C ILE A 71 -6.40 -7.37 2.84
N GLY A 72 -6.81 -6.27 2.23
CA GLY A 72 -6.20 -4.95 2.47
C GLY A 72 -6.35 -4.53 3.93
N GLY A 73 -7.52 -4.75 4.53
CA GLY A 73 -7.76 -4.46 5.94
C GLY A 73 -6.86 -5.28 6.87
N TYR A 74 -6.62 -6.55 6.55
CA TYR A 74 -5.66 -7.39 7.27
C TYR A 74 -4.23 -6.87 7.10
N HIS A 75 -3.83 -6.52 5.88
CA HIS A 75 -2.50 -5.99 5.64
C HIS A 75 -2.26 -4.68 6.35
N MET A 76 -3.22 -3.76 6.31
CA MET A 76 -3.18 -2.46 6.98
C MET A 76 -3.20 -2.61 8.50
N GLY A 77 -4.02 -3.52 9.04
CA GLY A 77 -4.23 -3.65 10.48
C GLY A 77 -3.20 -4.51 11.20
N ARG A 78 -2.67 -5.54 10.53
CA ARG A 78 -1.83 -6.56 11.18
C ARG A 78 -0.39 -6.55 10.69
N THR A 79 -0.19 -6.54 9.38
CA THR A 79 1.17 -6.65 8.80
C THR A 79 1.83 -5.30 8.54
N GLN A 80 1.03 -4.23 8.47
CA GLN A 80 1.42 -2.85 8.15
C GLN A 80 2.17 -2.72 6.80
N ARG A 81 2.03 -3.69 5.90
CA ARG A 81 2.75 -3.73 4.62
C ARG A 81 2.09 -2.91 3.52
N ASP A 82 0.77 -2.78 3.56
CA ASP A 82 -0.03 -2.04 2.58
C ASP A 82 -1.20 -1.35 3.28
N VAL A 83 -1.47 -0.11 2.89
CA VAL A 83 -2.56 0.69 3.46
C VAL A 83 -3.55 1.20 2.40
N ILE A 84 -3.33 0.91 1.11
CA ILE A 84 -4.11 1.47 -0.01
C ILE A 84 -5.10 0.48 -0.60
N VAL A 85 -4.84 -0.83 -0.52
CA VAL A 85 -5.73 -1.84 -1.13
C VAL A 85 -7.12 -1.80 -0.50
N ALA A 86 -7.20 -1.65 0.83
CA ALA A 86 -8.45 -1.62 1.57
C ALA A 86 -9.38 -0.45 1.15
N PRO A 87 -8.93 0.83 1.17
CA PRO A 87 -9.79 1.94 0.79
C PRO A 87 -10.26 1.89 -0.67
N PHE A 88 -9.36 1.63 -1.61
CA PHE A 88 -9.71 1.59 -3.05
C PHE A 88 -10.65 0.42 -3.38
N SER A 89 -10.43 -0.75 -2.77
CA SER A 89 -11.33 -1.90 -2.92
C SER A 89 -12.67 -1.67 -2.23
N GLY A 90 -12.67 -0.91 -1.14
CA GLY A 90 -13.87 -0.46 -0.45
C GLY A 90 -14.78 0.37 -1.36
N ILE A 91 -14.22 1.27 -2.17
CA ILE A 91 -14.98 2.05 -3.16
C ILE A 91 -15.68 1.13 -4.16
N ILE A 92 -15.00 0.10 -4.66
CA ILE A 92 -15.59 -0.90 -5.56
C ILE A 92 -16.70 -1.69 -4.86
N LEU A 93 -16.44 -2.16 -3.64
CA LEU A 93 -17.41 -2.89 -2.83
C LEU A 93 -18.70 -2.09 -2.60
N VAL A 94 -18.57 -0.84 -2.13
CA VAL A 94 -19.71 0.04 -1.87
C VAL A 94 -20.46 0.32 -3.16
N SER A 95 -19.76 0.62 -4.25
CA SER A 95 -20.40 0.85 -5.55
C SER A 95 -21.21 -0.36 -6.00
N GLY A 96 -20.65 -1.57 -5.87
CA GLY A 96 -21.33 -2.84 -6.15
C GLY A 96 -22.57 -3.04 -5.28
N LEU A 97 -22.44 -2.78 -3.98
CA LEU A 97 -23.54 -2.86 -3.03
C LEU A 97 -24.69 -1.91 -3.41
N PHE A 98 -24.39 -0.64 -3.71
CA PHE A 98 -25.39 0.31 -4.19
C PHE A 98 -26.03 -0.15 -5.51
N GLY A 99 -25.26 -0.72 -6.42
CA GLY A 99 -25.77 -1.25 -7.68
C GLY A 99 -26.74 -2.42 -7.54
N LEU A 100 -26.67 -3.16 -6.42
CA LEU A 100 -27.62 -4.23 -6.09
C LEU A 100 -28.81 -3.72 -5.28
N VAL A 101 -28.53 -2.91 -4.27
CA VAL A 101 -29.50 -2.47 -3.27
C VAL A 101 -30.47 -1.43 -3.81
N THR A 102 -30.03 -0.56 -4.72
CA THR A 102 -30.90 0.45 -5.35
C THR A 102 -31.65 -0.09 -6.56
N ARG A 103 -31.43 -1.36 -6.92
CA ARG A 103 -32.12 -1.99 -8.04
C ARG A 103 -33.60 -2.09 -7.72
N ASP A 104 -34.42 -1.65 -8.67
CA ASP A 104 -35.88 -1.68 -8.57
C ASP A 104 -36.39 -0.99 -7.28
N TRP A 105 -35.67 0.05 -6.82
CA TRP A 105 -35.93 0.74 -5.54
C TRP A 105 -37.39 1.16 -5.36
N THR A 106 -38.05 1.63 -6.42
CA THR A 106 -39.45 2.05 -6.39
C THR A 106 -40.44 0.90 -6.23
N GLU A 107 -40.01 -0.33 -6.51
CA GLU A 107 -40.81 -1.56 -6.39
C GLU A 107 -40.59 -2.25 -5.04
N GLN A 108 -39.57 -1.86 -4.29
CA GLN A 108 -39.28 -2.38 -2.96
C GLN A 108 -40.31 -1.92 -1.93
N THR A 109 -40.57 -2.78 -0.95
CA THR A 109 -41.38 -2.43 0.22
C THR A 109 -40.66 -1.40 1.10
N SER A 110 -41.40 -0.64 1.91
CA SER A 110 -40.82 0.34 2.84
C SER A 110 -39.79 -0.29 3.79
N THR A 111 -40.03 -1.53 4.23
CA THR A 111 -39.10 -2.26 5.10
C THR A 111 -37.80 -2.60 4.39
N GLU A 112 -37.87 -3.07 3.14
CA GLU A 112 -36.70 -3.36 2.33
C GLU A 112 -35.88 -2.10 2.07
N GLN A 113 -36.53 -1.00 1.67
CA GLN A 113 -35.86 0.29 1.44
C GLN A 113 -35.11 0.78 2.69
N ILE A 114 -35.72 0.70 3.87
CA ILE A 114 -35.08 1.11 5.13
C ILE A 114 -33.88 0.22 5.44
N GLY A 115 -34.06 -1.12 5.36
CA GLY A 115 -32.97 -2.06 5.64
C GLY A 115 -31.79 -1.86 4.69
N ASN A 116 -32.08 -1.70 3.40
CA ASN A 116 -31.14 -1.41 2.34
C ASN A 116 -30.38 -0.10 2.55
N PHE A 117 -31.08 0.96 2.95
CA PHE A 117 -30.47 2.25 3.27
C PHE A 117 -29.51 2.15 4.47
N VAL A 118 -29.92 1.44 5.53
CA VAL A 118 -29.08 1.23 6.72
C VAL A 118 -27.81 0.45 6.37
N ILE A 119 -27.94 -0.65 5.62
CA ILE A 119 -26.79 -1.46 5.18
C ILE A 119 -25.84 -0.61 4.32
N ALA A 120 -26.36 0.09 3.32
CA ALA A 120 -25.55 0.95 2.46
C ALA A 120 -24.80 2.03 3.26
N SER A 121 -25.49 2.65 4.24
CA SER A 121 -24.90 3.68 5.11
C SER A 121 -23.74 3.14 5.95
N ILE A 122 -23.89 1.95 6.54
CA ILE A 122 -22.82 1.29 7.32
C ILE A 122 -21.58 1.07 6.45
N PHE A 123 -21.76 0.53 5.24
CA PHE A 123 -20.63 0.27 4.34
C PHE A 123 -19.94 1.56 3.88
N VAL A 124 -20.70 2.64 3.63
CA VAL A 124 -20.11 3.97 3.33
C VAL A 124 -19.26 4.46 4.49
N LEU A 125 -19.76 4.39 5.74
CA LEU A 125 -19.00 4.80 6.93
C LEU A 125 -17.73 3.97 7.10
N LEU A 126 -17.80 2.65 6.88
CA LEU A 126 -16.63 1.78 6.92
C LEU A 126 -15.59 2.18 5.87
N VAL A 127 -16.00 2.49 4.65
CA VAL A 127 -15.07 2.92 3.59
C VAL A 127 -14.47 4.29 3.89
N ILE A 128 -15.24 5.23 4.43
CA ILE A 128 -14.70 6.52 4.90
C ILE A 128 -13.63 6.28 5.97
N TYR A 129 -13.89 5.42 6.95
CA TYR A 129 -12.89 5.04 7.95
C TYR A 129 -11.62 4.46 7.32
N LEU A 130 -11.76 3.55 6.35
CA LEU A 130 -10.62 2.97 5.64
C LEU A 130 -9.85 4.01 4.82
N LEU A 131 -10.52 4.99 4.22
CA LEU A 131 -9.88 6.09 3.50
C LEU A 131 -9.05 6.96 4.44
N PHE A 132 -9.57 7.33 5.61
CA PHE A 132 -8.80 8.07 6.60
C PHE A 132 -7.62 7.27 7.12
N ARG A 133 -7.84 6.01 7.50
CA ARG A 133 -6.77 5.16 8.02
C ARG A 133 -5.70 4.87 6.97
N GLY A 134 -6.09 4.63 5.73
CA GLY A 134 -5.17 4.26 4.67
C GLY A 134 -4.43 5.45 4.05
N LEU A 135 -5.14 6.53 3.73
CA LEU A 135 -4.59 7.66 2.96
C LEU A 135 -4.16 8.85 3.83
N VAL A 136 -4.79 9.06 4.99
CA VAL A 136 -4.48 10.22 5.86
C VAL A 136 -3.47 9.86 6.93
N VAL A 137 -3.69 8.76 7.67
CA VAL A 137 -2.71 8.27 8.66
C VAL A 137 -1.50 7.68 7.93
N GLY A 138 -1.73 6.98 6.82
CA GLY A 138 -0.67 6.53 5.94
C GLY A 138 0.14 5.35 6.50
N ILE A 139 1.39 5.26 6.04
CA ILE A 139 2.29 4.14 6.31
C ILE A 139 3.15 4.48 7.54
N GLN A 140 3.38 3.48 8.39
CA GLN A 140 4.24 3.64 9.56
C GLN A 140 5.73 3.61 9.19
N GLY A 141 6.56 4.35 9.94
CA GLY A 141 8.00 4.42 9.72
C GLY A 141 8.67 3.03 9.75
N ILE A 142 8.20 2.13 10.61
CA ILE A 142 8.78 0.78 10.75
C ILE A 142 8.68 -0.03 9.45
N THR A 143 7.60 0.14 8.69
CA THR A 143 7.41 -0.54 7.40
C THR A 143 8.42 -0.05 6.37
N TRP A 144 8.72 1.25 6.37
CA TRP A 144 9.77 1.82 5.52
C TRP A 144 11.15 1.28 5.89
N SER A 145 11.45 1.14 7.18
CA SER A 145 12.72 0.56 7.67
C SER A 145 12.87 -0.92 7.26
N GLN A 146 11.81 -1.72 7.41
CA GLN A 146 11.78 -3.12 6.95
C GLN A 146 12.00 -3.22 5.43
N SER A 147 11.37 -2.34 4.67
CA SER A 147 11.60 -2.30 3.23
C SER A 147 13.01 -1.84 2.88
N GLY A 148 13.60 -0.91 3.64
CA GLY A 148 14.99 -0.49 3.45
C GLY A 148 15.98 -1.65 3.62
N LEU A 149 15.80 -2.46 4.67
CA LEU A 149 16.57 -3.70 4.86
C LEU A 149 16.43 -4.67 3.68
N ARG A 150 15.21 -4.84 3.17
CA ARG A 150 14.95 -5.70 2.00
C ARG A 150 15.66 -5.18 0.74
N GLN A 151 15.71 -3.86 0.53
CA GLN A 151 16.44 -3.30 -0.61
C GLN A 151 17.96 -3.45 -0.45
N LEU A 152 18.46 -3.29 0.77
CA LEU A 152 19.87 -3.51 1.09
C LEU A 152 20.30 -4.97 0.81
N GLU A 153 19.45 -5.93 1.18
CA GLU A 153 19.65 -7.36 0.89
C GLU A 153 19.63 -7.67 -0.62
N ARG A 154 18.92 -6.85 -1.42
CA ARG A 154 18.88 -6.94 -2.89
C ARG A 154 20.03 -6.22 -3.58
N GLY A 155 20.92 -5.58 -2.83
CA GLY A 155 21.97 -4.72 -3.38
C GLY A 155 21.47 -3.40 -3.97
N LEU A 156 20.20 -3.03 -3.77
CA LEU A 156 19.64 -1.78 -4.26
C LEU A 156 19.86 -0.67 -3.24
N ILE A 157 21.04 -0.04 -3.26
CA ILE A 157 21.38 1.04 -2.32
C ILE A 157 20.78 2.37 -2.78
N HIS A 158 20.95 2.72 -4.05
CA HIS A 158 20.63 4.03 -4.60
C HIS A 158 19.30 4.07 -5.36
N GLY A 159 18.82 5.30 -5.60
CA GLY A 159 17.64 5.58 -6.41
C GLY A 159 16.34 5.69 -5.60
N PRO A 160 15.20 5.97 -6.27
CA PRO A 160 13.91 6.26 -5.62
C PRO A 160 13.33 5.09 -4.82
N HIS A 161 13.78 3.88 -5.14
CA HIS A 161 13.40 2.61 -4.52
C HIS A 161 14.60 1.91 -3.85
N GLY A 162 15.72 2.63 -3.68
CA GLY A 162 16.91 2.11 -3.01
C GLY A 162 16.80 2.20 -1.49
N ALA A 163 17.66 1.48 -0.79
CA ALA A 163 17.70 1.41 0.67
C ALA A 163 17.76 2.80 1.33
N ILE A 164 18.56 3.72 0.79
CA ILE A 164 18.69 5.10 1.30
C ILE A 164 17.32 5.79 1.33
N SER A 165 16.62 5.82 0.19
CA SER A 165 15.32 6.50 0.08
C SER A 165 14.26 5.91 1.02
N HIS A 166 14.35 4.62 1.32
CA HIS A 166 13.45 3.96 2.26
C HIS A 166 13.78 4.31 3.72
N PHE A 167 15.06 4.34 4.11
CA PHE A 167 15.46 4.76 5.47
C PHE A 167 15.25 6.25 5.73
N GLU A 168 15.30 7.10 4.70
CA GLU A 168 14.93 8.51 4.85
C GLU A 168 13.44 8.71 5.16
N ARG A 169 12.59 7.78 4.74
CA ARG A 169 11.14 7.80 4.96
C ARG A 169 10.70 7.06 6.22
N SER A 170 11.60 6.38 6.92
CA SER A 170 11.27 5.55 8.09
C SER A 170 11.20 6.30 9.42
N TRP A 171 11.12 7.63 9.39
CA TRP A 171 11.00 8.44 10.60
C TRP A 171 9.61 8.28 11.24
N ASP A 172 9.58 8.32 12.57
CA ASP A 172 8.36 8.23 13.37
C ASP A 172 8.42 9.20 14.56
N MET A 173 7.38 10.01 14.75
CA MET A 173 7.32 10.96 15.87
C MET A 173 7.03 10.27 17.20
N GLU A 174 6.35 9.13 17.18
CA GLU A 174 5.95 8.39 18.37
C GLU A 174 7.04 7.44 18.85
N ASP A 175 7.97 7.05 17.97
CA ASP A 175 9.09 6.15 18.28
C ASP A 175 10.46 6.77 17.96
N PRO A 176 11.09 7.47 18.93
CA PRO A 176 12.44 8.01 18.78
C PRO A 176 13.52 6.95 18.53
N ALA A 177 13.33 5.70 18.96
CA ALA A 177 14.30 4.63 18.75
C ALA A 177 14.37 4.26 17.26
N LEU A 178 13.23 4.27 16.56
CA LEU A 178 13.20 4.05 15.12
C LEU A 178 13.94 5.16 14.35
N ASN A 179 13.87 6.41 14.80
CA ASN A 179 14.64 7.51 14.21
C ASN A 179 16.16 7.30 14.38
N ALA A 180 16.58 6.85 15.57
CA ALA A 180 17.97 6.48 15.83
C ALA A 180 18.44 5.35 14.91
N MET A 181 17.65 4.28 14.79
CA MET A 181 17.94 3.15 13.89
C MET A 181 18.05 3.58 12.42
N SER A 182 17.16 4.47 11.97
CA SER A 182 17.15 4.99 10.60
C SER A 182 18.40 5.82 10.31
N HIS A 183 18.80 6.71 11.23
CA HIS A 183 20.03 7.49 11.08
C HIS A 183 21.30 6.65 11.22
N ALA A 184 21.30 5.63 12.07
CA ALA A 184 22.40 4.67 12.15
C ALA A 184 22.56 3.90 10.84
N ALA A 185 21.46 3.42 10.24
CA ALA A 185 21.49 2.73 8.95
C ALA A 185 22.02 3.65 7.84
N LEU A 186 21.52 4.89 7.76
CA LEU A 186 21.99 5.88 6.77
C LEU A 186 23.46 6.22 6.97
N ALA A 187 23.92 6.43 8.22
CA ALA A 187 25.33 6.66 8.49
C ALA A 187 26.20 5.46 8.04
N LEU A 188 25.81 4.22 8.36
CA LEU A 188 26.55 3.04 7.93
C LEU A 188 26.63 2.94 6.39
N ILE A 189 25.54 3.24 5.69
CA ILE A 189 25.51 3.24 4.22
C ILE A 189 26.41 4.35 3.66
N HIS A 190 26.30 5.59 4.15
CA HIS A 190 27.07 6.73 3.61
C HIS A 190 28.55 6.70 3.99
N ARG A 191 28.96 5.90 4.97
CA ARG A 191 30.36 5.81 5.44
C ARG A 191 31.37 5.54 4.31
N SER A 192 31.00 4.75 3.30
CA SER A 192 31.88 4.40 2.18
C SER A 192 31.73 5.32 0.96
N PHE A 193 30.61 6.06 0.85
CA PHE A 193 30.26 6.76 -0.40
C PHE A 193 30.17 8.29 -0.26
N ASN A 194 29.80 8.81 0.91
CA ASN A 194 29.63 10.25 1.14
C ASN A 194 29.92 10.64 2.60
N GLN A 195 31.12 11.17 2.83
CA GLN A 195 31.59 11.58 4.15
C GLN A 195 30.72 12.72 4.74
N GLU A 196 30.19 13.63 3.92
CA GLU A 196 29.37 14.75 4.40
C GLU A 196 28.02 14.24 4.93
N GLU A 197 27.33 13.38 4.16
CA GLU A 197 26.07 12.78 4.59
C GLU A 197 26.26 11.84 5.79
N TYR A 198 27.37 11.11 5.85
CA TYR A 198 27.76 10.33 7.02
C TYR A 198 27.81 11.19 8.28
N GLU A 199 28.56 12.31 8.25
CA GLU A 199 28.66 13.22 9.40
C GLU A 199 27.32 13.87 9.76
N ASN A 200 26.50 14.20 8.76
CA ASN A 200 25.18 14.77 8.99
C ASN A 200 24.25 13.77 9.69
N HIS A 201 24.23 12.51 9.28
CA HIS A 201 23.43 11.47 9.94
C HIS A 201 23.99 11.10 11.31
N LEU A 202 25.31 11.14 11.51
CA LEU A 202 25.94 10.92 12.82
C LEU A 202 25.56 12.03 13.81
N LYS A 203 25.61 13.30 13.41
CA LYS A 203 25.11 14.44 14.23
C LYS A 203 23.63 14.32 14.59
N ARG A 204 22.81 13.76 13.69
CA ARG A 204 21.39 13.50 13.98
C ARG A 204 21.22 12.33 14.95
N LEU A 205 21.98 11.26 14.77
CA LEU A 205 21.99 10.09 15.66
C LEU A 205 22.39 10.49 17.10
N GLU A 206 23.38 11.37 17.25
CA GLU A 206 23.78 11.92 18.56
C GLU A 206 22.62 12.57 19.32
N ARG A 207 21.70 13.24 18.61
CA ARG A 207 20.49 13.83 19.22
C ARG A 207 19.54 12.78 19.80
N PHE A 208 19.65 11.53 19.35
CA PHE A 208 18.86 10.40 19.81
C PHE A 208 19.66 9.45 20.71
N GLY A 209 20.79 9.89 21.28
CA GLY A 209 21.60 9.09 22.20
C GLY A 209 22.80 8.38 21.57
N GLY A 210 23.11 8.64 20.30
CA GLY A 210 24.31 8.10 19.65
C GLY A 210 24.19 6.62 19.31
N TRP A 211 25.35 5.95 19.14
CA TRP A 211 25.37 4.52 18.82
C TRP A 211 24.86 3.64 19.96
N ASP A 212 24.96 4.10 21.21
CA ASP A 212 24.53 3.35 22.39
C ASP A 212 23.00 3.22 22.50
N SER A 213 22.24 4.06 21.80
CA SER A 213 20.78 3.98 21.75
C SER A 213 20.26 3.00 20.69
N VAL A 214 21.15 2.45 19.86
CA VAL A 214 20.79 1.53 18.78
C VAL A 214 21.20 0.12 19.17
N ASP A 215 20.28 -0.83 18.99
CA ASP A 215 20.56 -2.23 19.29
C ASP A 215 21.73 -2.76 18.43
N PRO A 216 22.74 -3.42 19.01
CA PRO A 216 23.87 -3.97 18.26
C PRO A 216 23.46 -4.93 17.13
N SER A 217 22.36 -5.66 17.30
CA SER A 217 21.83 -6.56 16.27
C SER A 217 21.37 -5.81 15.02
N TRP A 218 20.89 -4.57 15.17
CA TRP A 218 20.54 -3.70 14.04
C TRP A 218 21.78 -3.32 13.24
N ILE A 219 22.85 -2.93 13.93
CA ILE A 219 24.14 -2.56 13.32
C ILE A 219 24.74 -3.76 12.57
N GLU A 220 24.70 -4.94 13.18
CA GLU A 220 25.15 -6.19 12.55
C GLU A 220 24.29 -6.56 11.32
N ALA A 221 22.97 -6.38 11.41
CA ALA A 221 22.04 -6.64 10.31
C ALA A 221 22.30 -5.73 9.09
N ILE A 222 22.69 -4.47 9.29
CA ILE A 222 23.06 -3.56 8.20
C ILE A 222 24.43 -3.92 7.63
N ASN A 223 25.43 -4.10 8.49
CA ASN A 223 26.80 -4.39 8.05
C ASN A 223 26.93 -5.73 7.31
N SER A 224 26.21 -6.77 7.73
CA SER A 224 26.22 -8.07 7.04
C SER A 224 25.68 -7.94 5.61
N ARG A 225 24.62 -7.16 5.40
CA ARG A 225 24.04 -6.92 4.07
C ARG A 225 24.93 -6.02 3.20
N LEU A 226 25.59 -5.02 3.78
CA LEU A 226 26.57 -4.18 3.08
C LEU A 226 27.81 -4.96 2.64
N LYS A 227 28.37 -5.82 3.49
CA LYS A 227 29.53 -6.66 3.13
C LYS A 227 29.23 -7.60 1.97
N ASN A 228 28.02 -8.18 1.95
CA ASN A 228 27.60 -9.02 0.84
C ASN A 228 27.56 -8.24 -0.48
N HIS A 229 27.23 -6.95 -0.45
CA HIS A 229 27.28 -6.07 -1.62
C HIS A 229 28.71 -5.82 -2.10
N GLU A 230 29.64 -5.47 -1.21
CA GLU A 230 31.05 -5.26 -1.58
C GLU A 230 31.67 -6.51 -2.21
N THR A 231 31.29 -7.70 -1.75
CA THR A 231 31.74 -8.96 -2.36
C THR A 231 31.08 -9.28 -3.70
N LEU A 232 29.88 -8.76 -3.98
CA LEU A 232 29.17 -8.96 -5.25
C LEU A 232 29.77 -8.06 -6.36
N ASP A 233 30.09 -6.80 -6.05
CA ASP A 233 30.77 -5.90 -6.99
C ASP A 233 32.14 -6.46 -7.43
N LEU A 234 32.87 -7.13 -6.54
CA LEU A 234 34.17 -7.76 -6.85
C LEU A 234 34.07 -9.06 -7.65
N SER A 235 32.86 -9.60 -7.85
CA SER A 235 32.63 -10.83 -8.62
C SER A 235 32.08 -10.59 -10.03
N GLU A 236 31.68 -9.35 -10.32
CA GLU A 236 31.21 -8.90 -11.64
C GLU A 236 32.32 -8.19 -12.46
N GLU A 237 33.54 -8.04 -11.91
CA GLU A 237 34.78 -7.67 -12.62
C GLU A 237 35.63 -8.90 -13.02
#